data_AF-A0A350KLD8-F1
#
_entry.id   AF-A0A350KLD8-F1
#
_cell.length_a   1.000
_cell.length_b   1.000
_cell.length_c   1.000
_cell.angle_alpha   90.00
_cell.angle_beta   90.00
_cell.angle_gamma   90.00
#
_symmetry.space_group_name_H-M   'P 1'
#
loop_
_entity.id
_entity.type
_entity.pdbx_description
1 polymer ?
#
loop_
_entity_poly.entity_id
_entity_poly.type
_entity_poly.pdbx_seq_one_letter_code
_entity_poly.pdbx_strand_id
1 'polypeptide(L)'
;MGRVSDRHRDPDLHLRQDLRFAPPFGGNGMISREALNKIKRFEGFSPLEYTCVAGKRTIGYGHVLRPDESYVAGVTEKSAEILLAQDVAAAESVVDGGVEVELSRRQREALVSFAFNIGARAFYLSSLRRVLNAGRYDQVPKQMMRWVYADGKICAGLVKRRRAEAVWFSGAAGASGRNETGRKKRPVFSSSKGKG
;
A
#
# COMPACT_ATOMS: atom_id res chain seq x y z
N MET A 1 15.22 31.06 43.75
CA MET A 1 14.29 30.08 43.14
C MET A 1 13.84 30.59 41.78
N GLY A 2 14.59 30.25 40.73
CA GLY A 2 14.23 30.59 39.34
C GLY A 2 13.69 29.34 38.65
N ARG A 3 12.45 29.43 38.15
CA ARG A 3 11.78 28.36 37.40
C ARG A 3 12.64 27.96 36.20
N VAL A 4 13.08 26.71 36.18
CA VAL A 4 13.63 26.08 34.97
C VAL A 4 12.47 25.98 33.99
N SER A 5 12.54 26.79 32.93
CA SER A 5 11.60 26.71 31.81
C SER A 5 11.69 25.32 31.21
N ASP A 6 10.56 24.61 31.30
CA ASP A 6 10.35 23.30 30.72
C ASP A 6 10.53 23.40 29.20
N ARG A 7 11.75 23.14 28.73
CA ARG A 7 12.07 23.06 27.32
C ARG A 7 11.30 21.85 26.79
N HIS A 8 10.13 22.11 26.20
CA HIS A 8 9.44 21.17 25.31
C HIS A 8 10.49 20.63 24.32
N ARG A 9 10.99 19.43 24.59
CA ARG A 9 11.93 18.74 23.72
C ARG A 9 11.10 18.31 22.51
N ASP A 10 11.19 19.07 21.42
CA ASP A 10 10.52 18.76 20.16
C ASP A 10 10.89 17.32 19.75
N PRO A 11 9.93 16.37 19.78
CA PRO A 11 10.21 14.97 19.47
C PRO A 11 10.68 14.79 18.02
N ASP A 12 10.38 15.74 17.13
CA ASP A 12 10.65 15.66 15.70
C ASP A 12 12.02 16.24 15.31
N LEU A 13 12.83 16.71 16.28
CA LEU A 13 14.11 17.38 16.01
C LEU A 13 15.09 16.52 15.20
N HIS A 14 15.10 15.21 15.43
CA HIS A 14 16.00 14.27 14.75
C HIS A 14 15.63 14.10 13.26
N LEU A 15 14.33 14.14 12.93
CA LEU A 15 13.86 13.95 11.55
C LEU A 15 14.16 15.16 10.64
N ARG A 16 14.39 16.35 11.23
CA ARG A 16 14.72 17.56 10.47
C ARG A 16 16.13 17.53 9.87
N GLN A 17 17.04 16.71 10.40
CA GLN A 17 18.42 16.62 9.92
C GLN A 17 18.58 15.69 8.69
N ASP A 18 17.59 14.83 8.45
CA ASP A 18 17.61 13.75 7.45
C ASP A 18 16.84 14.08 6.15
N LEU A 19 16.36 15.32 5.98
CA LEU A 19 15.65 15.80 4.78
C LEU A 19 16.54 15.90 3.50
N ARG A 20 17.67 15.20 3.43
CA ARG A 20 18.66 15.27 2.33
C ARG A 20 18.69 14.05 1.40
N PHE A 21 17.63 13.25 1.34
CA PHE A 21 17.48 12.23 0.31
C PHE A 21 16.08 12.26 -0.30
N ALA A 22 15.94 13.04 -1.37
CA ALA A 22 14.92 12.81 -2.37
C ALA A 22 15.50 11.81 -3.38
N PRO A 23 14.89 10.62 -3.59
CA PRO A 23 15.40 9.70 -4.58
C PRO A 23 15.17 10.27 -6.00
N PRO A 24 16.17 10.19 -6.89
CA PRO A 24 16.00 10.53 -8.28
C PRO A 24 15.34 9.36 -9.04
N PHE A 25 14.63 9.72 -10.11
CA PHE A 25 14.11 8.88 -11.21
C PHE A 25 12.69 8.29 -11.09
N GLY A 26 11.73 8.98 -11.74
CA GLY A 26 11.24 8.60 -13.07
C GLY A 26 10.48 7.28 -13.23
N GLY A 27 9.18 7.28 -12.91
CA GLY A 27 8.21 6.25 -13.32
C GLY A 27 6.90 6.35 -12.55
N ASN A 28 5.80 6.66 -13.25
CA ASN A 28 4.40 6.71 -12.80
C ASN A 28 4.09 6.89 -11.29
N GLY A 29 4.29 8.13 -10.81
CA GLY A 29 3.52 8.77 -9.75
C GLY A 29 3.65 8.16 -8.35
N MET A 30 4.41 8.86 -7.51
CA MET A 30 4.41 8.74 -6.05
C MET A 30 3.04 8.33 -5.50
N ILE A 31 3.04 7.39 -4.56
CA ILE A 31 1.85 6.88 -3.90
C ILE A 31 0.93 8.04 -3.45
N SER A 32 -0.38 7.93 -3.69
CA SER A 32 -1.30 9.00 -3.25
C SER A 32 -1.37 9.07 -1.74
N ARG A 33 -1.78 10.24 -1.24
CA ARG A 33 -2.19 10.39 0.16
C ARG A 33 -3.31 9.43 0.57
N GLU A 34 -4.26 9.14 -0.33
CA GLU A 34 -5.32 8.16 -0.07
C GLU A 34 -4.74 6.75 0.11
N ALA A 35 -3.82 6.36 -0.76
CA ALA A 35 -3.13 5.08 -0.70
C ALA A 35 -2.27 4.95 0.57
N LEU A 36 -1.49 5.98 0.89
CA LEU A 36 -0.71 6.04 2.13
C LEU A 36 -1.63 5.90 3.36
N ASN A 37 -2.76 6.60 3.39
CA ASN A 37 -3.76 6.48 4.47
C ASN A 37 -4.34 5.07 4.60
N LYS A 38 -4.51 4.32 3.50
CA LYS A 38 -4.93 2.92 3.56
C LYS A 38 -3.86 2.05 4.20
N ILE A 39 -2.58 2.24 3.84
CA ILE A 39 -1.45 1.51 4.43
C ILE A 39 -1.36 1.81 5.93
N LYS A 40 -1.39 3.08 6.35
CA LYS A 40 -1.38 3.52 7.76
C LYS A 40 -2.38 2.73 8.63
N ARG A 41 -3.61 2.55 8.12
CA ARG A 41 -4.68 1.85 8.83
C ARG A 41 -4.39 0.37 9.09
N PHE A 42 -3.53 -0.26 8.28
CA PHE A 42 -3.12 -1.66 8.49
C PHE A 42 -1.94 -1.79 9.44
N GLU A 43 -1.01 -0.83 9.45
CA GLU A 43 0.19 -0.90 10.28
C GLU A 43 -0.08 -0.52 11.75
N GLY A 44 -0.98 0.46 11.98
CA GLY A 44 -1.17 1.04 13.31
C GLY A 44 -0.04 1.98 13.71
N PHE A 45 -0.31 2.91 14.63
CA PHE A 45 0.65 3.92 15.06
C PHE A 45 1.22 3.60 16.43
N SER A 46 2.55 3.56 16.55
CA SER A 46 3.27 3.55 17.83
C SER A 46 4.06 4.85 17.99
N PRO A 47 3.72 5.71 18.97
CA PRO A 47 4.46 6.96 19.21
C PRO A 47 5.85 6.71 19.83
N LEU A 48 6.07 5.55 20.44
CA LEU A 48 7.32 5.17 21.09
C LEU A 48 7.96 3.97 20.39
N GLU A 49 9.28 3.83 20.53
CA GLU A 49 10.01 2.65 20.10
C GLU A 49 9.51 1.40 20.85
N TYR A 50 9.38 0.28 20.14
CA TYR A 50 9.08 -1.03 20.70
C TYR A 50 9.87 -2.12 19.97
N THR A 51 9.94 -3.32 20.55
CA THR A 51 10.52 -4.48 19.89
C THR A 51 9.42 -5.29 19.22
N CYS A 52 9.47 -5.44 17.89
CA CYS A 52 8.49 -6.24 17.17
C CYS A 52 8.73 -7.75 17.38
N VAL A 53 7.80 -8.59 16.92
CA VAL A 53 7.89 -10.06 17.05
C VAL A 53 9.13 -10.67 16.38
N ALA A 54 9.75 -9.94 15.43
CA ALA A 54 11.01 -10.33 14.79
C ALA A 54 12.26 -9.84 15.54
N GLY A 55 12.11 -9.29 16.75
CA GLY A 55 13.21 -8.82 17.59
C GLY A 55 13.84 -7.50 17.18
N LYS A 56 13.21 -6.74 16.27
CA LYS A 56 13.76 -5.47 15.76
C LYS A 56 13.16 -4.28 16.49
N ARG A 57 13.96 -3.21 16.70
CA ARG A 57 13.47 -1.91 17.18
C ARG A 57 12.58 -1.29 16.10
N THR A 58 11.38 -0.86 16.48
CA THR A 58 10.35 -0.37 15.56
C THR A 58 9.61 0.82 16.14
N ILE A 59 9.21 1.79 15.31
CA ILE A 59 8.46 2.99 15.72
C ILE A 59 7.45 3.41 14.64
N GLY A 60 6.51 4.29 14.98
CA GLY A 60 5.58 4.90 14.04
C GLY A 60 4.67 3.86 13.40
N TYR A 61 4.59 3.86 12.07
CA TYR A 61 3.81 2.90 11.27
C TYR A 61 4.65 1.68 10.84
N GLY A 62 5.33 1.06 11.79
CA GLY A 62 6.13 -0.15 11.54
C GLY A 62 7.54 0.11 10.99
N HIS A 63 8.05 1.35 11.09
CA HIS A 63 9.40 1.70 10.67
C HIS A 63 10.44 0.99 11.53
N VAL A 64 11.31 0.19 10.91
CA VAL A 64 12.38 -0.53 11.59
C VAL A 64 13.62 0.36 11.67
N LEU A 65 14.04 0.68 12.89
CA LEU A 65 15.15 1.59 13.13
C LEU A 65 16.46 0.99 12.61
N ARG A 66 17.23 1.82 11.91
CA ARG A 66 18.63 1.60 11.58
C ARG A 66 19.50 1.77 12.83
N PRO A 67 20.73 1.21 12.85
CA PRO A 67 21.61 1.31 14.02
C PRO A 67 21.90 2.75 14.48
N ASP A 68 21.92 3.70 13.54
CA ASP A 68 22.15 5.12 13.74
C ASP A 68 20.88 5.91 14.14
N GLU A 69 19.71 5.28 14.11
CA GLU A 69 18.44 5.93 14.46
C GLU A 69 18.06 5.72 15.94
N SER A 70 17.63 6.80 16.57
CA SER A 70 17.05 6.77 17.90
C SER A 70 16.03 7.89 18.08
N TYR A 71 14.85 7.50 18.57
CA TYR A 71 13.70 8.35 18.83
C TYR A 71 13.28 8.20 20.29
N VAL A 72 14.21 8.48 21.22
CA VAL A 72 13.97 8.36 22.67
C VAL A 72 12.78 9.22 23.14
N ALA A 73 12.56 10.37 22.49
CA ALA A 73 11.43 11.26 22.79
C ALA A 73 10.11 10.83 22.11
N GLY A 74 10.12 9.74 21.35
CA GLY A 74 9.02 9.34 20.49
C GLY A 74 8.94 10.16 19.20
N VAL A 75 7.86 9.93 18.45
CA VAL A 75 7.53 10.64 17.20
C VAL A 75 6.08 11.11 17.20
N THR A 76 5.83 12.23 16.53
CA THR A 76 4.45 12.63 16.22
C THR A 76 3.87 11.76 15.11
N GLU A 77 2.55 11.75 14.97
CA GLU A 77 1.90 11.05 13.85
C GLU A 77 2.37 11.61 12.50
N LYS A 78 2.61 12.92 12.41
CA LYS A 78 3.11 13.59 11.21
C LYS A 78 4.54 13.14 10.86
N SER A 79 5.42 12.99 11.85
CA SER A 79 6.76 12.43 11.62
C SER A 79 6.72 10.96 11.24
N ALA A 80 5.84 10.19 11.86
CA ALA A 80 5.63 8.79 11.49
C ALA A 80 5.07 8.64 10.05
N GLU A 81 4.26 9.59 9.57
CA GLU A 81 3.82 9.64 8.16
C GLU A 81 4.99 9.84 7.20
N ILE A 82 5.97 10.67 7.57
CA ILE A 82 7.18 10.89 6.76
C ILE A 82 8.02 9.61 6.69
N LEU A 83 8.25 8.96 7.84
CA LEU A 83 8.94 7.67 7.90
C LEU A 83 8.22 6.61 7.05
N LEU A 84 6.89 6.52 7.18
CA LEU A 84 6.10 5.59 6.37
C LEU A 84 6.23 5.87 4.87
N ALA A 85 6.19 7.13 4.45
CA ALA A 85 6.34 7.49 3.04
C ALA A 85 7.72 7.09 2.49
N GLN A 86 8.78 7.23 3.29
CA GLN A 86 10.12 6.79 2.94
C GLN A 86 10.19 5.26 2.81
N ASP A 87 9.64 4.51 3.76
CA ASP A 87 9.63 3.05 3.71
C ASP A 87 8.78 2.52 2.55
N VAL A 88 7.66 3.19 2.25
CA VAL A 88 6.79 2.85 1.12
C VAL A 88 7.49 3.09 -0.22
N ALA A 89 8.37 4.09 -0.34
CA ALA A 89 9.13 4.32 -1.57
C ALA A 89 9.98 3.09 -1.97
N ALA A 90 10.53 2.36 -0.99
CA ALA A 90 11.21 1.10 -1.28
C ALA A 90 10.26 0.02 -1.84
N ALA A 91 9.03 -0.05 -1.34
CA ALA A 91 7.99 -0.94 -1.88
C ALA A 91 7.53 -0.51 -3.29
N GLU A 92 7.51 0.79 -3.60
CA GLU A 92 7.29 1.30 -4.96
C GLU A 92 8.35 0.75 -5.91
N SER A 93 9.64 0.89 -5.57
CA SER A 93 10.74 0.36 -6.40
C SER A 93 10.66 -1.16 -6.61
N VAL A 94 10.21 -1.91 -5.60
CA VAL A 94 10.00 -3.37 -5.71
C VAL A 94 8.92 -3.69 -6.75
N VAL A 95 7.80 -2.97 -6.73
CA VAL A 95 6.70 -3.18 -7.68
C VAL A 95 7.13 -2.76 -9.07
N ASP A 96 7.69 -1.55 -9.21
CA ASP A 96 8.08 -0.97 -10.49
C ASP A 96 9.21 -1.78 -11.16
N GLY A 97 10.13 -2.37 -10.39
CA GLY A 97 11.17 -3.26 -10.91
C GLY A 97 10.76 -4.73 -11.07
N GLY A 98 9.59 -5.13 -10.56
CA GLY A 98 9.13 -6.53 -10.55
C GLY A 98 7.99 -6.84 -11.51
N VAL A 99 7.22 -5.82 -11.89
CA VAL A 99 6.06 -5.96 -12.78
C VAL A 99 6.44 -5.56 -14.20
N GLU A 100 6.14 -6.43 -15.15
CA GLU A 100 6.53 -6.28 -16.57
C GLU A 100 5.36 -5.84 -17.46
N VAL A 101 4.16 -5.76 -16.90
CA VAL A 101 2.92 -5.41 -17.61
C VAL A 101 2.40 -4.06 -17.13
N GLU A 102 1.62 -3.38 -17.98
CA GLU A 102 1.04 -2.08 -17.63
C GLU A 102 0.07 -2.17 -16.45
N LEU A 103 0.19 -1.23 -15.52
CA LEU A 103 -0.70 -1.11 -14.38
C LEU A 103 -1.44 0.20 -14.42
N SER A 104 -2.73 0.15 -14.11
CA SER A 104 -3.42 1.37 -13.66
C SER A 104 -2.81 1.84 -12.34
N ARG A 105 -2.88 3.16 -12.09
CA ARG A 105 -2.43 3.76 -10.82
C ARG A 105 -2.98 3.02 -9.59
N ARG A 106 -4.26 2.65 -9.65
CA ARG A 106 -4.96 1.92 -8.59
C ARG A 106 -4.35 0.54 -8.33
N GLN A 107 -4.12 -0.23 -9.39
CA GLN A 107 -3.51 -1.57 -9.28
C GLN A 107 -2.11 -1.49 -8.71
N ARG A 108 -1.30 -0.53 -9.20
CA ARG A 108 0.04 -0.28 -8.69
C ARG A 108 0.03 0.03 -7.19
N GLU A 109 -0.79 0.98 -6.74
CA GLU A 109 -0.86 1.32 -5.31
C GLU A 109 -1.31 0.15 -4.42
N ALA A 110 -2.22 -0.70 -4.90
CA ALA A 110 -2.62 -1.93 -4.19
C ALA A 110 -1.45 -2.93 -4.09
N LEU A 111 -0.65 -3.07 -5.16
CA LEU A 111 0.55 -3.90 -5.14
C LEU A 111 1.65 -3.34 -4.24
N VAL A 112 1.78 -2.01 -4.15
CA VAL A 112 2.73 -1.35 -3.24
C VAL A 112 2.36 -1.65 -1.78
N SER A 113 1.08 -1.51 -1.40
CA SER A 113 0.59 -1.94 -0.07
C SER A 113 0.87 -3.41 0.20
N PHE A 114 0.67 -4.25 -0.82
CA PHE A 114 0.89 -5.68 -0.72
C PHE A 114 2.38 -6.01 -0.51
N ALA A 115 3.26 -5.45 -1.34
CA ALA A 115 4.72 -5.62 -1.29
C ALA A 115 5.33 -5.06 0.00
N PHE A 116 4.84 -3.92 0.48
CA PHE A 116 5.24 -3.34 1.76
C PHE A 116 5.04 -4.35 2.91
N ASN A 117 3.92 -5.06 2.93
CA ASN A 117 3.66 -6.02 4.00
C ASN A 117 4.45 -7.32 3.91
N ILE A 118 4.55 -7.91 2.71
CA ILE A 118 5.17 -9.23 2.56
C ILE A 118 6.69 -9.16 2.35
N GLY A 119 7.21 -7.98 2.01
CA GLY A 119 8.60 -7.71 1.70
C GLY A 119 9.00 -8.05 0.26
N ALA A 120 10.11 -7.43 -0.18
CA ALA A 120 10.63 -7.50 -1.54
C ALA A 120 10.85 -8.94 -2.05
N ARG A 121 11.60 -9.74 -1.29
CA ARG A 121 11.93 -11.12 -1.67
C ARG A 121 10.69 -11.98 -1.89
N ALA A 122 9.72 -11.87 -0.98
CA ALA A 122 8.46 -12.61 -1.08
C ALA A 122 7.65 -12.17 -2.31
N PHE A 123 7.62 -10.87 -2.61
CA PHE A 123 6.98 -10.32 -3.80
C PHE A 123 7.60 -10.86 -5.10
N TYR A 124 8.92 -10.77 -5.26
CA TYR A 124 9.62 -11.24 -6.46
C TYR A 124 9.43 -12.74 -6.73
N LEU A 125 9.39 -13.56 -5.68
CA LEU A 125 9.21 -15.01 -5.80
C LEU A 125 7.73 -15.45 -5.87
N SER A 126 6.80 -14.52 -5.64
CA SER A 126 5.38 -14.85 -5.53
C SER A 126 4.80 -15.42 -6.84
N SER A 127 3.84 -16.34 -6.70
CA SER A 127 2.98 -16.70 -7.83
C SER A 127 2.13 -15.53 -8.30
N LEU A 128 1.83 -14.57 -7.41
CA LEU A 128 1.09 -13.35 -7.75
C LEU A 128 1.78 -12.59 -8.87
N ARG A 129 3.07 -12.27 -8.71
CA ARG A 129 3.86 -11.54 -9.70
C ARG A 129 3.91 -12.29 -11.03
N ARG A 130 4.14 -13.61 -11.00
CA ARG A 130 4.16 -14.45 -12.21
C ARG A 130 2.82 -14.46 -12.93
N VAL A 131 1.72 -14.56 -12.20
CA VAL A 131 0.36 -14.51 -12.76
C VAL A 131 0.07 -13.15 -13.38
N LEU A 132 0.45 -12.07 -12.69
CA LEU A 132 0.30 -10.70 -13.18
C LEU A 132 1.12 -10.46 -14.45
N ASN A 133 2.41 -10.80 -14.45
CA ASN A 133 3.29 -10.62 -15.62
C ASN A 133 2.85 -11.48 -16.82
N ALA A 134 2.08 -12.55 -16.59
CA ALA A 134 1.41 -13.31 -17.65
C ALA A 134 0.11 -12.65 -18.16
N GLY A 135 -0.18 -11.40 -17.79
CA GLY A 135 -1.36 -10.63 -18.19
C GLY A 135 -2.67 -11.05 -17.52
N ARG A 136 -2.63 -11.88 -16.47
CA ARG A 136 -3.83 -12.44 -15.83
C ARG A 136 -4.27 -11.61 -14.62
N TYR A 137 -4.68 -10.37 -14.87
CA TYR A 137 -5.06 -9.40 -13.84
C TYR A 137 -6.21 -9.89 -12.95
N ASP A 138 -7.19 -10.56 -13.53
CA ASP A 138 -8.38 -11.12 -12.85
C ASP A 138 -8.02 -12.15 -11.77
N GLN A 139 -6.86 -12.80 -11.89
CA GLN A 139 -6.40 -13.82 -10.95
C GLN A 139 -5.59 -13.26 -9.78
N VAL A 140 -5.11 -12.02 -9.86
CA VAL A 140 -4.30 -11.37 -8.81
C VAL A 140 -5.01 -11.33 -7.45
N PRO A 141 -6.32 -10.97 -7.35
CA PRO A 141 -7.06 -11.02 -6.09
C PRO A 141 -6.97 -12.36 -5.36
N LYS A 142 -7.12 -13.47 -6.11
CA LYS A 142 -7.02 -14.82 -5.54
C LYS A 142 -5.59 -15.13 -5.09
N GLN A 143 -4.58 -14.62 -5.79
CA GLN A 143 -3.18 -14.78 -5.36
C GLN A 143 -2.87 -13.98 -4.09
N MET A 144 -3.43 -12.79 -3.91
CA MET A 144 -3.27 -12.02 -2.67
C MET A 144 -3.79 -12.80 -1.46
N MET A 145 -4.93 -13.48 -1.61
CA MET A 145 -5.55 -14.28 -0.55
C MET A 145 -4.74 -15.50 -0.09
N ARG A 146 -3.65 -15.86 -0.79
CA ARG A 146 -2.73 -16.91 -0.33
C ARG A 146 -1.78 -16.42 0.77
N TRP A 147 -1.67 -15.11 0.97
CA TRP A 147 -0.78 -14.47 1.94
C TRP A 147 -1.54 -14.04 3.20
N VAL A 148 -2.24 -15.01 3.81
CA VAL A 148 -3.08 -14.79 5.00
C VAL A 148 -2.60 -15.56 6.23
N TYR A 149 -1.41 -16.16 6.16
CA TYR A 149 -0.86 -16.99 7.22
C TYR A 149 0.21 -16.22 8.01
N ALA A 150 0.18 -16.35 9.33
CA ALA A 150 1.24 -15.96 10.24
C ALA A 150 1.53 -17.17 11.13
N ASP A 151 2.81 -17.55 11.23
CA ASP A 151 3.25 -18.74 11.98
C ASP A 151 2.44 -20.01 11.65
N GLY A 152 2.26 -20.28 10.35
CA GLY A 152 1.52 -21.44 9.84
C GLY A 152 -0.01 -21.41 10.03
N LYS A 153 -0.57 -20.38 10.68
CA LYS A 153 -2.01 -20.27 10.96
C LYS A 153 -2.63 -19.09 10.23
N ILE A 154 -3.90 -19.23 9.84
CA ILE A 154 -4.64 -18.12 9.21
C ILE A 154 -4.77 -16.97 10.22
N CYS A 155 -4.32 -15.78 9.83
CA CYS A 155 -4.42 -14.56 10.61
C CYS A 155 -5.59 -13.71 10.11
N ALA A 156 -6.59 -13.47 10.96
CA ALA A 156 -7.77 -12.68 10.63
C ALA A 156 -7.42 -11.26 10.14
N GLY A 157 -6.38 -10.64 10.74
CA GLY A 157 -5.87 -9.34 10.30
C GLY A 157 -5.33 -9.36 8.87
N LEU A 158 -4.56 -10.38 8.51
CA LEU A 158 -4.06 -10.55 7.14
C LEU A 158 -5.20 -10.85 6.17
N VAL A 159 -6.19 -11.67 6.54
CA VAL A 159 -7.40 -11.89 5.72
C VAL A 159 -8.10 -10.58 5.40
N LYS A 160 -8.32 -9.72 6.41
CA LYS A 160 -8.95 -8.41 6.23
C LYS A 160 -8.13 -7.52 5.29
N ARG A 161 -6.80 -7.47 5.47
CA ARG A 161 -5.90 -6.70 4.62
C ARG A 161 -5.90 -7.18 3.17
N ARG A 162 -5.70 -8.49 2.94
CA ARG A 162 -5.67 -9.05 1.57
C ARG A 162 -7.00 -8.86 0.84
N ARG A 163 -8.14 -8.95 1.53
CA ARG A 163 -9.45 -8.63 0.94
C ARG A 163 -9.53 -7.17 0.50
N ALA A 164 -9.10 -6.23 1.34
CA ALA A 164 -9.13 -4.81 1.01
C ALA A 164 -8.18 -4.47 -0.16
N GLU A 165 -6.98 -5.05 -0.19
CA GLU A 165 -6.03 -4.88 -1.30
C GLU A 165 -6.56 -5.52 -2.60
N ALA A 166 -7.21 -6.68 -2.53
CA ALA A 166 -7.81 -7.34 -3.69
C ALA A 166 -8.96 -6.52 -4.29
N VAL A 167 -9.81 -5.95 -3.44
CA VAL A 167 -10.89 -5.01 -3.82
C VAL A 167 -10.29 -3.76 -4.45
N TRP A 168 -9.25 -3.21 -3.83
CA TRP A 168 -8.52 -2.06 -4.35
C TRP A 168 -7.94 -2.35 -5.73
N PHE A 169 -7.23 -3.47 -5.90
CA PHE A 169 -6.62 -3.86 -7.18
C PHE A 169 -7.66 -4.07 -8.29
N SER A 170 -8.73 -4.82 -8.00
CA SER A 170 -9.78 -5.14 -8.98
C SER A 170 -10.64 -3.92 -9.34
N GLY A 171 -10.62 -2.91 -8.47
CA GLY A 171 -11.45 -1.74 -8.58
C GLY A 171 -12.95 -1.98 -8.45
N ALA A 172 -13.35 -3.16 -8.01
CA ALA A 172 -14.69 -3.42 -7.51
C ALA A 172 -14.89 -2.52 -6.30
N ALA A 173 -15.64 -1.42 -6.45
CA ALA A 173 -16.15 -0.73 -5.29
C ALA A 173 -16.97 -1.75 -4.47
N GLY A 174 -16.85 -1.72 -3.14
CA GLY A 174 -17.84 -2.39 -2.29
C GLY A 174 -19.22 -2.07 -2.85
N ALA A 175 -20.02 -3.10 -3.10
CA ALA A 175 -21.28 -3.01 -3.81
C ALA A 175 -22.19 -1.93 -3.17
N SER A 176 -22.10 -0.72 -3.68
CA SER A 176 -23.06 0.35 -3.51
C SER A 176 -23.74 0.47 -4.86
N GLY A 177 -25.03 0.13 -4.86
CA GLY A 177 -25.82 -0.14 -6.05
C GLY A 177 -25.64 0.89 -7.15
N ARG A 178 -25.37 0.39 -8.35
CA ARG A 178 -25.89 1.01 -9.56
C ARG A 178 -26.78 -0.02 -10.22
N ASN A 179 -28.08 0.24 -10.08
CA ASN A 179 -29.14 -0.45 -10.78
C ASN A 179 -28.85 -0.47 -12.28
N GLU A 180 -29.09 -1.64 -12.84
CA GLU A 180 -29.32 -1.85 -14.26
C GLU A 180 -30.45 -0.94 -14.74
N THR A 181 -30.17 -0.10 -15.73
CA THR A 181 -31.22 0.42 -16.61
C THR A 181 -30.73 0.35 -18.05
N GLY A 182 -31.26 -0.66 -18.76
CA GLY A 182 -31.74 -0.47 -20.13
C GLY A 182 -30.70 -0.42 -21.24
N ARG A 183 -30.25 -1.60 -21.69
CA ARG A 183 -29.80 -1.78 -23.07
C ARG A 183 -30.99 -1.60 -24.02
N LYS A 184 -31.28 -0.37 -24.46
CA LYS A 184 -32.18 -0.16 -25.61
C LYS A 184 -31.43 -0.55 -26.89
N LYS A 185 -31.75 -1.74 -27.42
CA LYS A 185 -31.43 -2.11 -28.80
C LYS A 185 -32.10 -1.08 -29.72
N ARG A 186 -31.32 -0.43 -30.60
CA ARG A 186 -31.87 0.36 -31.70
C ARG A 186 -32.50 -0.62 -32.71
N PRO A 187 -33.74 -0.41 -33.17
CA PRO A 187 -34.27 -1.23 -34.24
C PRO A 187 -33.53 -0.88 -35.54
N VAL A 188 -33.05 -1.91 -36.22
CA VAL A 188 -32.53 -1.84 -37.59
C VAL A 188 -33.75 -1.80 -38.50
N PHE A 189 -34.00 -0.67 -39.15
CA PHE A 189 -35.03 -0.61 -40.19
C PHE A 189 -34.45 -1.20 -41.48
N SER A 190 -34.89 -2.41 -41.80
CA SER A 190 -34.73 -3.04 -43.11
C SER A 190 -36.02 -2.82 -43.87
N SER A 191 -35.99 -2.00 -44.92
CA SER A 191 -37.02 -2.00 -45.95
C SER A 191 -36.38 -2.27 -47.30
N SER A 192 -36.64 -3.46 -47.84
CA SER A 192 -36.46 -3.78 -49.25
C SER A 192 -37.66 -4.61 -49.72
N LYS A 193 -38.25 -4.18 -50.85
CA LYS A 193 -39.20 -4.85 -51.77
C LYS A 193 -40.66 -4.95 -51.29
N GLY A 194 -41.69 -4.71 -52.09
CA GLY A 194 -41.83 -4.37 -53.51
C GLY A 194 -43.26 -4.68 -54.01
N LYS A 195 -43.56 -4.21 -55.23
CA LYS A 195 -44.68 -4.57 -56.13
C LYS A 195 -46.09 -4.01 -55.86
N GLY A 196 -46.56 -3.31 -56.89
CA GLY A 196 -47.92 -2.89 -57.21
C GLY A 196 -47.83 -2.14 -58.53
#